data_AF-A0A3M7CM97-F1
#
_entry.id   AF-A0A3M7CM97-F1
#
_cell.length_a   1.000
_cell.length_b   1.000
_cell.length_c   1.000
_cell.angle_alpha   90.00
_cell.angle_beta   90.00
_cell.angle_gamma   90.00
#
_symmetry.space_group_name_H-M   'P 1'
#
loop_
_entity.id
_entity.type
_entity.pdbx_description
1 polymer ?
#
loop_
_entity_poly.entity_id
_entity_poly.type
_entity_poly.pdbx_seq_one_letter_code
_entity_poly.pdbx_strand_id
1 'polypeptide(L)'
;MFTAQELRLTLVAERMLHRVDAVARAQGAGGLEEGASERHGGGDHLVNGERMEIYYRPRNTSAKQKRKVDEMGEGEGDAARFARRRDNETMMDWGYRFLATSREASKHAANCQPCAARRRPIFPIGKEAASIRTLRSRGGGSAVSGRFAAGTPRVPSAMPLRAKITNPAMAGPASRAPGDEPNDVLFNSNYGLRTITLNRPQKLNSLNGSMARKIIPRLQEWSKSQLANVVVVKGEGRALCAGGDVAALALQNKEGPEGQQKSKDYFALEYKLDHMIASYTKPYIAYMDGITMGGGVGLSLHAPFRIATEKTVFAMPETNIGFFPDVGGSFFLPRMDGQMGTYLALTSEQLKGVDVFWSGIATHYLHSSSLPDLETRLAELQFKDYDSLQQRLQVINSTIEEFCTGVPHDRHPSNSIVGGDLRVAIDYAFQNNSTIDQILEALQGLTENKGNTAPPSVIDWAAKTRKTILSRSPTSVRVALRQLREGATWDIAETFRKEHVIASRFMEHPDFVEGVSALLINKPKTTPQWKPKSLDKVTDADVDAFFAGQPSLELLNTEGKAEEIRYKDYPHAWTGLPREREVLGHVNRNRCTMKEAVEFFVQHSGGKQGVKEKVEEILRRKADESESGALTLKR
;
A
#
# COMPACT_ATOMS: atom_id res chain seq x y z
N MET A 1 -26.31 -41.20 -16.05
CA MET A 1 -25.21 -41.32 -15.07
C MET A 1 -24.59 -39.94 -14.95
N PHE A 2 -24.57 -39.33 -13.77
CA PHE A 2 -23.88 -38.06 -13.55
C PHE A 2 -22.40 -38.32 -13.25
N THR A 3 -21.55 -37.33 -13.54
CA THR A 3 -20.10 -37.44 -13.37
C THR A 3 -19.68 -37.24 -11.92
N ALA A 4 -18.52 -37.78 -11.55
CA ALA A 4 -17.98 -37.67 -10.19
C ALA A 4 -17.63 -36.23 -9.77
N GLN A 5 -17.62 -35.28 -10.71
CA GLN A 5 -17.34 -33.86 -10.47
C GLN A 5 -18.59 -33.07 -10.10
N GLU A 6 -19.74 -33.40 -10.70
CA GLU A 6 -21.05 -32.83 -10.35
C GLU A 6 -21.48 -33.24 -8.94
N LEU A 7 -21.35 -34.53 -8.60
CA LEU A 7 -21.63 -35.09 -7.27
C LEU A 7 -20.83 -34.41 -6.14
N ARG A 8 -19.62 -33.91 -6.42
CA ARG A 8 -18.82 -33.15 -5.45
C ARG A 8 -19.38 -31.75 -5.19
N LEU A 9 -19.97 -31.09 -6.19
CA LEU A 9 -20.54 -29.75 -6.03
C LEU A 9 -21.85 -29.81 -5.21
N THR A 10 -22.71 -30.80 -5.46
CA THR A 10 -23.95 -31.00 -4.68
C THR A 10 -23.65 -31.23 -3.20
N LEU A 11 -22.68 -32.11 -2.88
CA LEU A 11 -22.26 -32.41 -1.51
C LEU A 11 -21.62 -31.23 -0.76
N VAL A 12 -21.11 -30.22 -1.47
CA VAL A 12 -20.63 -28.96 -0.86
C VAL A 12 -21.79 -28.00 -0.60
N ALA A 13 -22.74 -27.89 -1.54
CA ALA A 13 -23.92 -27.04 -1.37
C ALA A 13 -24.81 -27.49 -0.20
N GLU A 14 -25.10 -28.79 -0.08
CA GLU A 14 -25.87 -29.34 1.06
C GLU A 14 -25.20 -29.07 2.41
N ARG A 15 -23.87 -29.15 2.48
CA ARG A 15 -23.08 -28.86 3.70
C ARG A 15 -23.05 -27.37 4.06
N MET A 16 -23.22 -26.47 3.11
CA MET A 16 -23.40 -25.04 3.39
C MET A 16 -24.81 -24.74 3.89
N LEU A 17 -25.84 -25.28 3.24
CA LEU A 17 -27.25 -25.10 3.65
C LEU A 17 -27.49 -25.60 5.09
N HIS A 18 -27.03 -26.80 5.44
CA HIS A 18 -27.14 -27.33 6.81
C HIS A 18 -26.40 -26.48 7.87
N ARG A 19 -25.41 -25.66 7.49
CA ARG A 19 -24.71 -24.75 8.41
C ARG A 19 -25.47 -23.46 8.66
N VAL A 20 -26.11 -22.89 7.63
CA VAL A 20 -26.96 -21.69 7.79
C VAL A 20 -28.15 -22.00 8.70
N ASP A 21 -28.80 -23.16 8.48
CA ASP A 21 -29.95 -23.60 9.25
C ASP A 21 -29.64 -23.85 10.73
N ALA A 22 -28.42 -24.30 11.04
CA ALA A 22 -27.95 -24.48 12.42
C ALA A 22 -27.72 -23.15 13.16
N VAL A 23 -27.25 -22.11 12.46
CA VAL A 23 -27.05 -20.77 13.05
C VAL A 23 -28.38 -20.08 13.29
N ALA A 24 -29.33 -20.16 12.35
CA ALA A 24 -30.66 -19.57 12.49
C ALA A 24 -31.42 -20.12 13.71
N ARG A 25 -31.33 -21.43 13.97
CA ARG A 25 -31.98 -22.08 15.13
C ARG A 25 -31.32 -21.73 16.48
N ALA A 26 -30.06 -21.30 16.48
CA ALA A 26 -29.32 -20.96 17.70
C ALA A 26 -29.61 -19.55 18.26
N GLN A 27 -30.27 -18.68 17.49
CA GLN A 27 -30.58 -17.29 17.86
C GLN A 27 -32.07 -17.05 18.18
N GLY A 28 -32.89 -18.10 18.17
CA GLY A 28 -34.36 -18.03 18.25
C GLY A 28 -34.99 -18.49 19.57
N ALA A 29 -34.24 -18.63 20.67
CA ALA A 29 -34.77 -19.07 21.96
C ALA A 29 -34.07 -18.35 23.13
N GLY A 30 -34.82 -17.60 23.93
CA GLY A 30 -34.26 -16.82 25.04
C GLY A 30 -35.20 -15.75 25.59
N GLY A 31 -36.36 -16.14 26.11
CA GLY A 31 -37.32 -15.21 26.70
C GLY A 31 -38.17 -15.85 27.80
N LEU A 32 -38.13 -15.20 28.98
CA LEU A 32 -39.06 -15.30 30.12
C LEU A 32 -39.29 -16.68 30.78
N GLU A 33 -38.90 -16.80 32.05
CA GLU A 33 -39.85 -17.10 33.13
C GLU A 33 -39.30 -16.68 34.51
N GLU A 34 -40.16 -16.64 35.54
CA GLU A 34 -39.88 -16.11 36.87
C GLU A 34 -39.54 -17.21 37.90
N GLY A 35 -38.90 -16.84 39.03
CA GLY A 35 -38.73 -17.76 40.17
C GLY A 35 -37.81 -17.20 41.26
N ALA A 36 -38.25 -17.24 42.53
CA ALA A 36 -37.55 -16.63 43.66
C ALA A 36 -37.17 -17.65 44.75
N SER A 37 -36.06 -17.41 45.46
CA SER A 37 -35.94 -17.67 46.92
C SER A 37 -34.63 -17.19 47.56
N GLU A 38 -34.78 -16.32 48.57
CA GLU A 38 -34.22 -16.40 49.92
C GLU A 38 -32.69 -16.51 50.23
N ARG A 39 -32.17 -15.36 50.75
CA ARG A 39 -31.54 -15.15 52.09
C ARG A 39 -30.01 -15.28 52.33
N HIS A 40 -29.56 -14.29 53.12
CA HIS A 40 -28.32 -14.16 53.94
C HIS A 40 -26.99 -14.02 53.15
N GLY A 41 -26.07 -13.11 53.48
CA GLY A 41 -26.00 -12.01 54.47
C GLY A 41 -24.52 -11.61 54.68
N GLY A 42 -24.10 -10.41 55.09
CA GLY A 42 -24.77 -9.15 55.48
C GLY A 42 -23.70 -8.05 55.77
N GLY A 43 -24.09 -6.92 56.37
CA GLY A 43 -23.19 -5.79 56.73
C GLY A 43 -23.11 -4.71 55.64
N ASP A 44 -23.85 -3.60 55.69
CA ASP A 44 -23.88 -2.47 56.65
C ASP A 44 -22.90 -1.33 56.30
N HIS A 45 -23.45 -0.20 55.83
CA HIS A 45 -23.29 1.11 56.48
C HIS A 45 -24.36 2.11 56.00
N LEU A 46 -24.68 3.07 56.87
CA LEU A 46 -25.74 4.09 56.80
C LEU A 46 -25.11 5.46 56.39
N VAL A 47 -25.76 6.55 55.94
CA VAL A 47 -27.16 6.88 55.54
C VAL A 47 -27.15 8.24 54.79
N ASN A 48 -28.30 8.66 54.23
CA ASN A 48 -28.58 9.94 53.53
C ASN A 48 -28.01 10.10 52.10
N GLY A 49 -28.76 10.55 51.09
CA GLY A 49 -30.23 10.69 50.98
C GLY A 49 -30.73 12.02 50.43
N GLU A 50 -30.74 12.18 49.10
CA GLU A 50 -31.55 13.21 48.42
C GLU A 50 -31.94 12.73 47.01
N ARG A 51 -33.06 13.22 46.46
CA ARG A 51 -33.59 12.83 45.14
C ARG A 51 -33.54 13.99 44.16
N MET A 52 -33.17 13.71 42.90
CA MET A 52 -33.74 14.43 41.74
C MET A 52 -33.88 13.52 40.53
N GLU A 53 -35.11 13.44 40.00
CA GLU A 53 -35.41 13.00 38.64
C GLU A 53 -35.50 14.24 37.74
N ILE A 54 -34.91 14.21 36.53
CA ILE A 54 -35.27 15.16 35.46
C ILE A 54 -35.39 14.40 34.14
N TYR A 55 -36.49 14.66 33.43
CA TYR A 55 -36.90 13.95 32.22
C TYR A 55 -36.41 14.59 30.90
N TYR A 56 -36.53 13.81 29.84
CA TYR A 56 -36.15 14.07 28.45
C TYR A 56 -36.95 15.24 27.79
N ARG A 57 -36.26 16.20 27.12
CA ARG A 57 -36.37 16.49 25.66
C ARG A 57 -35.74 17.84 25.19
N PRO A 58 -35.34 17.96 23.90
CA PRO A 58 -34.62 19.13 23.37
C PRO A 58 -35.54 20.24 22.81
N ARG A 59 -34.95 21.39 22.50
CA ARG A 59 -35.55 22.45 21.65
C ARG A 59 -34.54 23.02 20.64
N ASN A 60 -35.07 23.56 19.55
CA ASN A 60 -34.33 24.13 18.44
C ASN A 60 -34.67 25.63 18.27
N THR A 61 -33.80 26.38 17.59
CA THR A 61 -34.04 27.70 16.94
C THR A 61 -34.93 28.76 17.63
N SER A 62 -34.35 29.92 17.97
CA SER A 62 -34.55 31.21 17.25
C SER A 62 -34.13 32.44 18.09
N ALA A 63 -33.95 33.59 17.44
CA ALA A 63 -33.28 34.77 18.01
C ALA A 63 -34.22 35.94 18.37
N LYS A 64 -33.72 36.89 19.18
CA LYS A 64 -34.13 38.32 19.13
C LYS A 64 -33.10 39.26 19.77
N GLN A 65 -32.99 40.48 19.26
CA GLN A 65 -31.98 41.48 19.65
C GLN A 65 -32.43 42.43 20.77
N LYS A 66 -31.46 43.11 21.41
CA LYS A 66 -31.39 44.57 21.73
C LYS A 66 -30.18 44.84 22.66
N ARG A 67 -29.62 46.06 22.83
CA ARG A 67 -29.27 47.20 21.94
C ARG A 67 -28.68 48.32 22.83
N LYS A 68 -27.46 48.82 22.56
CA LYS A 68 -26.91 50.17 22.91
C LYS A 68 -25.51 50.29 22.26
N VAL A 69 -25.07 51.34 21.54
CA VAL A 69 -25.43 52.77 21.42
C VAL A 69 -24.92 53.60 22.61
N ASP A 70 -24.20 54.71 22.45
CA ASP A 70 -23.89 55.53 21.24
C ASP A 70 -22.55 55.12 20.53
N GLU A 71 -21.62 55.90 19.92
CA GLU A 71 -21.40 57.36 19.75
C GLU A 71 -20.57 57.73 18.46
N MET A 72 -19.59 58.66 18.49
CA MET A 72 -19.08 59.47 17.33
C MET A 72 -17.53 59.48 17.16
N GLY A 73 -16.93 59.86 16.00
CA GLY A 73 -17.47 60.24 14.68
C GLY A 73 -16.40 60.76 13.67
N GLU A 74 -16.83 60.98 12.41
CA GLU A 74 -16.19 61.76 11.29
C GLU A 74 -14.79 61.31 10.77
N GLY A 75 -14.43 61.38 9.48
CA GLY A 75 -15.07 61.75 8.19
C GLY A 75 -14.04 61.50 7.05
N GLU A 76 -14.28 61.55 5.73
CA GLU A 76 -15.44 61.78 4.85
C GLU A 76 -15.20 61.05 3.49
N GLY A 77 -16.05 61.22 2.45
CA GLY A 77 -15.74 60.81 1.06
C GLY A 77 -16.94 60.40 0.19
N ASP A 78 -17.30 61.23 -0.80
CA ASP A 78 -18.48 61.09 -1.68
C ASP A 78 -18.56 59.82 -2.56
N ALA A 79 -19.77 59.25 -2.70
CA ALA A 79 -20.59 59.38 -3.91
C ALA A 79 -21.88 58.52 -3.86
N ALA A 80 -23.03 59.04 -4.33
CA ALA A 80 -24.30 58.30 -4.33
C ALA A 80 -25.26 58.62 -5.49
N ARG A 81 -25.89 57.57 -6.08
CA ARG A 81 -27.27 57.51 -6.63
C ARG A 81 -27.57 56.07 -7.12
N PHE A 82 -28.60 55.37 -6.61
CA PHE A 82 -30.03 55.36 -7.00
C PHE A 82 -30.33 54.65 -8.35
N ALA A 83 -31.40 53.86 -8.53
CA ALA A 83 -32.31 53.18 -7.57
C ALA A 83 -33.28 52.16 -8.24
N ARG A 84 -33.62 51.09 -7.48
CA ARG A 84 -34.91 50.35 -7.35
C ARG A 84 -35.94 50.30 -8.51
N ARG A 85 -36.39 49.07 -8.83
CA ARG A 85 -37.77 48.49 -8.72
C ARG A 85 -37.65 46.95 -8.95
N ARG A 86 -38.34 46.03 -8.24
CA ARG A 86 -39.80 45.68 -8.19
C ARG A 86 -40.34 45.21 -9.54
N ASP A 87 -41.11 44.12 -9.69
CA ASP A 87 -41.75 43.13 -8.78
C ASP A 87 -41.75 41.73 -9.49
N ASN A 88 -41.56 40.57 -8.84
CA ASN A 88 -42.51 39.64 -8.17
C ASN A 88 -43.24 38.63 -9.10
N GLU A 89 -43.72 37.50 -8.55
CA GLU A 89 -44.44 36.35 -9.20
C GLU A 89 -43.55 35.42 -10.07
N THR A 90 -43.48 34.07 -10.02
CA THR A 90 -44.28 32.87 -9.63
C THR A 90 -45.06 32.17 -10.76
N MET A 91 -44.63 30.96 -11.17
CA MET A 91 -45.44 29.72 -11.28
C MET A 91 -44.69 28.51 -11.91
N MET A 92 -45.07 27.29 -11.49
CA MET A 92 -45.00 25.94 -12.11
C MET A 92 -43.73 25.49 -12.87
N ASP A 93 -43.07 24.38 -12.54
CA ASP A 93 -43.54 22.98 -12.42
C ASP A 93 -43.94 22.31 -13.75
N TRP A 94 -43.09 21.40 -14.23
CA TRP A 94 -43.38 20.41 -15.29
C TRP A 94 -42.54 19.15 -15.03
N GLY A 95 -43.19 17.98 -15.06
CA GLY A 95 -42.59 16.71 -14.62
C GLY A 95 -42.57 15.57 -15.66
N TYR A 96 -42.23 14.39 -15.16
CA TYR A 96 -42.06 13.11 -15.87
C TYR A 96 -43.08 12.76 -16.97
N ARG A 97 -42.57 12.37 -18.15
CA ARG A 97 -42.92 11.19 -18.97
C ARG A 97 -41.85 11.03 -20.07
N PHE A 98 -41.53 9.84 -20.60
CA PHE A 98 -42.42 8.83 -21.19
C PHE A 98 -41.96 7.38 -20.93
N LEU A 99 -42.86 6.41 -21.15
CA LEU A 99 -42.54 4.98 -21.18
C LEU A 99 -43.55 4.20 -22.07
N ALA A 100 -43.03 3.33 -22.95
CA ALA A 100 -43.75 2.33 -23.78
C ALA A 100 -44.80 2.88 -24.79
N THR A 101 -45.29 2.15 -25.81
CA THR A 101 -45.12 0.74 -26.25
C THR A 101 -44.71 0.69 -27.75
N SER A 102 -44.25 -0.43 -28.35
CA SER A 102 -45.10 -1.52 -28.89
C SER A 102 -44.30 -2.83 -29.17
N ARG A 103 -44.95 -3.84 -29.78
CA ARG A 103 -44.43 -5.22 -30.03
C ARG A 103 -44.75 -5.69 -31.46
N GLU A 104 -44.28 -6.90 -31.81
CA GLU A 104 -44.65 -7.74 -32.99
C GLU A 104 -43.96 -7.36 -34.32
N ALA A 105 -43.60 -8.28 -35.25
CA ALA A 105 -43.43 -9.75 -35.23
C ALA A 105 -42.28 -10.13 -36.22
N SER A 106 -41.32 -11.02 -35.91
CA SER A 106 -41.36 -12.49 -36.01
C SER A 106 -41.26 -13.10 -37.44
N LYS A 107 -40.37 -14.10 -37.59
CA LYS A 107 -40.15 -15.04 -38.73
C LYS A 107 -39.50 -14.53 -40.03
N HIS A 108 -38.26 -14.98 -40.26
CA HIS A 108 -37.98 -15.95 -41.34
C HIS A 108 -36.86 -16.90 -40.91
N ALA A 109 -36.69 -18.03 -41.60
CA ALA A 109 -35.85 -19.15 -41.14
C ALA A 109 -35.07 -19.83 -42.27
N ALA A 110 -34.01 -20.54 -41.86
CA ALA A 110 -33.30 -21.60 -42.56
C ALA A 110 -32.72 -21.33 -43.96
N ASN A 111 -31.42 -21.57 -44.10
CA ASN A 111 -30.98 -22.49 -45.15
C ASN A 111 -29.81 -23.36 -44.67
N CYS A 112 -29.69 -24.57 -45.24
CA CYS A 112 -28.59 -25.51 -45.00
C CYS A 112 -27.54 -25.36 -46.14
N GLN A 113 -26.45 -26.13 -46.32
CA GLN A 113 -26.04 -27.50 -45.93
C GLN A 113 -24.48 -27.60 -45.84
N PRO A 114 -23.90 -28.71 -45.37
CA PRO A 114 -22.45 -28.84 -45.11
C PRO A 114 -21.65 -29.60 -46.20
N CYS A 115 -20.36 -29.27 -46.34
CA CYS A 115 -19.31 -29.99 -47.08
C CYS A 115 -17.92 -29.57 -46.52
N ALA A 116 -16.83 -30.34 -46.58
CA ALA A 116 -16.63 -31.78 -46.78
C ALA A 116 -15.24 -32.20 -46.21
N ALA A 117 -14.97 -33.51 -46.07
CA ALA A 117 -13.82 -34.02 -45.30
C ALA A 117 -12.43 -33.97 -46.00
N ARG A 118 -11.36 -33.80 -45.20
CA ARG A 118 -9.98 -34.31 -45.39
C ARG A 118 -9.33 -34.39 -43.99
N ARG A 119 -9.26 -35.58 -43.38
CA ARG A 119 -8.15 -36.57 -43.42
C ARG A 119 -6.84 -36.10 -42.75
N ARG A 120 -6.40 -36.87 -41.74
CA ARG A 120 -5.11 -36.77 -41.02
C ARG A 120 -3.93 -37.17 -41.92
N PRO A 121 -2.69 -37.00 -41.42
CA PRO A 121 -1.95 -38.21 -41.07
C PRO A 121 -1.51 -38.28 -39.60
N ILE A 122 -1.23 -39.51 -39.14
CA ILE A 122 -0.58 -39.91 -37.89
C ILE A 122 0.47 -40.95 -38.28
N PHE A 123 1.64 -40.96 -37.64
CA PHE A 123 2.50 -42.12 -37.27
C PHE A 123 3.95 -41.61 -37.01
N PRO A 124 4.82 -42.37 -36.30
CA PRO A 124 4.58 -43.62 -35.58
C PRO A 124 4.87 -43.57 -34.06
N ILE A 125 4.38 -44.58 -33.34
CA ILE A 125 4.83 -44.92 -31.99
C ILE A 125 5.82 -46.08 -32.10
N GLY A 126 7.03 -45.91 -31.57
CA GLY A 126 7.98 -47.02 -31.36
C GLY A 126 7.56 -47.85 -30.14
N LYS A 127 7.64 -49.18 -30.26
CA LYS A 127 7.51 -50.11 -29.12
C LYS A 127 8.90 -50.60 -28.72
N GLU A 128 9.13 -50.72 -27.42
CA GLU A 128 9.89 -51.84 -26.88
C GLU A 128 9.32 -52.25 -25.51
N ALA A 129 9.76 -53.38 -24.95
CA ALA A 129 8.97 -54.15 -23.98
C ALA A 129 9.83 -54.84 -22.89
N ALA A 130 9.20 -55.76 -22.13
CA ALA A 130 9.78 -56.60 -21.06
C ALA A 130 9.97 -55.88 -19.70
N SER A 131 9.79 -56.51 -18.53
CA SER A 131 9.08 -57.76 -18.21
C SER A 131 8.60 -57.78 -16.75
N ILE A 132 7.73 -58.74 -16.40
CA ILE A 132 7.20 -58.95 -15.04
C ILE A 132 7.99 -60.05 -14.33
N ARG A 133 8.33 -59.86 -13.04
CA ARG A 133 8.32 -60.96 -12.04
C ARG A 133 8.28 -60.49 -10.59
N THR A 134 7.56 -61.24 -9.76
CA THR A 134 7.37 -61.04 -8.31
C THR A 134 7.74 -62.29 -7.52
N LEU A 135 8.28 -62.12 -6.31
CA LEU A 135 8.31 -63.04 -5.16
C LEU A 135 8.58 -62.16 -3.91
N ARG A 136 7.84 -62.24 -2.78
CA ARG A 136 7.85 -63.27 -1.71
C ARG A 136 9.22 -63.44 -1.03
N SER A 137 9.36 -63.54 0.30
CA SER A 137 8.37 -63.58 1.42
C SER A 137 9.05 -63.54 2.83
N ARG A 138 8.22 -63.57 3.90
CA ARG A 138 8.52 -63.78 5.35
C ARG A 138 8.98 -62.54 6.16
N GLY A 139 8.68 -62.41 7.46
CA GLY A 139 7.66 -63.12 8.29
C GLY A 139 8.04 -63.42 9.76
N GLY A 140 7.21 -63.00 10.71
CA GLY A 140 7.34 -63.17 12.18
C GLY A 140 7.14 -61.83 12.93
N GLY A 141 6.43 -61.69 14.06
CA GLY A 141 5.90 -62.65 15.06
C GLY A 141 6.78 -62.64 16.32
N SER A 142 6.34 -62.38 17.56
CA SER A 142 5.03 -62.51 18.23
C SER A 142 4.87 -61.43 19.35
N ALA A 143 3.67 -60.96 19.76
CA ALA A 143 2.79 -61.43 20.86
C ALA A 143 3.33 -61.19 22.31
N VAL A 144 2.57 -60.90 23.39
CA VAL A 144 1.10 -60.73 23.57
C VAL A 144 0.74 -60.01 24.91
N SER A 145 -0.52 -59.53 25.02
CA SER A 145 -1.29 -59.10 26.23
C SER A 145 -1.05 -57.71 26.87
N GLY A 146 -2.07 -57.02 27.39
CA GLY A 146 -3.52 -57.28 27.25
C GLY A 146 -4.47 -56.49 28.18
N ARG A 147 -5.78 -56.73 27.98
CA ARG A 147 -6.97 -56.27 28.75
C ARG A 147 -7.40 -54.79 28.62
N PHE A 148 -8.71 -54.63 28.48
CA PHE A 148 -9.44 -53.35 28.57
C PHE A 148 -9.75 -52.98 30.02
N ALA A 149 -9.82 -51.69 30.31
CA ALA A 149 -10.70 -51.12 31.33
C ALA A 149 -11.24 -49.78 30.81
N ALA A 150 -12.54 -49.53 30.95
CA ALA A 150 -13.16 -48.28 30.50
C ALA A 150 -13.20 -47.25 31.64
N GLY A 151 -12.85 -46.00 31.34
CA GLY A 151 -12.95 -44.90 32.28
C GLY A 151 -12.86 -43.56 31.56
N THR A 152 -13.90 -42.73 31.69
CA THR A 152 -13.99 -41.39 31.08
C THR A 152 -13.74 -40.29 32.12
N PRO A 153 -12.67 -39.49 31.99
CA PRO A 153 -12.55 -38.21 32.69
C PRO A 153 -13.18 -37.08 31.87
N ARG A 154 -13.90 -36.16 32.52
CA ARG A 154 -14.26 -34.87 31.92
C ARG A 154 -13.01 -34.02 31.69
N VAL A 155 -12.89 -33.39 30.51
CA VAL A 155 -11.86 -32.38 30.25
C VAL A 155 -12.42 -30.99 30.64
N PRO A 156 -11.77 -30.22 31.53
CA PRO A 156 -12.13 -28.83 31.79
C PRO A 156 -11.82 -27.93 30.59
N SER A 157 -12.69 -26.97 30.29
CA SER A 157 -12.42 -25.96 29.27
C SER A 157 -11.38 -24.95 29.78
N ALA A 158 -10.14 -25.08 29.31
CA ALA A 158 -9.08 -24.10 29.51
C ALA A 158 -8.51 -23.71 28.14
N MET A 159 -8.48 -22.40 27.84
CA MET A 159 -7.91 -21.92 26.58
C MET A 159 -6.39 -22.19 26.56
N PRO A 160 -5.82 -22.79 25.50
CA PRO A 160 -4.39 -22.97 25.40
C PRO A 160 -3.71 -21.60 25.19
N LEU A 161 -2.94 -21.16 26.19
CA LEU A 161 -2.02 -20.02 26.06
C LEU A 161 -1.12 -20.24 24.84
N ARG A 162 -1.10 -19.27 23.92
CA ARG A 162 -0.35 -19.33 22.66
C ARG A 162 1.15 -19.21 22.92
N ALA A 163 1.77 -20.30 23.33
CA ALA A 163 3.20 -20.38 23.61
C ALA A 163 4.02 -19.95 22.38
N LYS A 164 4.79 -18.87 22.52
CA LYS A 164 5.75 -18.43 21.49
C LYS A 164 6.90 -19.45 21.45
N ILE A 165 6.82 -20.44 20.56
CA ILE A 165 7.92 -21.39 20.31
C ILE A 165 9.04 -20.65 19.57
N THR A 166 9.87 -19.93 20.33
CA THR A 166 11.16 -19.43 19.87
C THR A 166 12.13 -20.61 19.79
N ASN A 167 12.26 -21.25 18.64
CA ASN A 167 13.22 -22.35 18.44
C ASN A 167 14.66 -21.81 18.59
N PRO A 168 15.42 -22.17 19.65
CA PRO A 168 16.74 -21.57 19.90
C PRO A 168 17.80 -22.01 18.88
N ALA A 169 17.59 -23.13 18.18
CA ALA A 169 18.58 -23.76 17.32
C ALA A 169 18.99 -22.95 16.08
N MET A 170 18.22 -21.90 15.71
CA MET A 170 18.54 -21.01 14.59
C MET A 170 19.13 -19.66 15.03
N ALA A 171 19.51 -19.51 16.30
CA ALA A 171 20.26 -18.36 16.82
C ALA A 171 21.75 -18.35 16.39
N GLY A 172 22.03 -18.70 15.13
CA GLY A 172 23.35 -18.53 14.53
C GLY A 172 23.76 -17.05 14.58
N PRO A 173 25.05 -16.75 14.84
CA PRO A 173 25.50 -15.42 15.24
C PRO A 173 25.43 -14.42 14.09
N ALA A 174 24.30 -13.70 14.00
CA ALA A 174 24.32 -12.35 13.48
C ALA A 174 25.31 -11.54 14.35
N SER A 175 26.23 -10.83 13.71
CA SER A 175 27.33 -10.12 14.37
C SER A 175 26.80 -8.95 15.21
N ARG A 176 26.45 -9.26 16.47
CA ARG A 176 26.01 -8.27 17.46
C ARG A 176 27.13 -7.25 17.70
N ALA A 177 26.93 -6.03 17.22
CA ALA A 177 27.75 -4.91 17.63
C ALA A 177 27.44 -4.53 19.09
N PRO A 178 28.39 -3.96 19.85
CA PRO A 178 28.09 -3.37 21.14
C PRO A 178 26.96 -2.33 21.04
N GLY A 179 25.92 -2.50 21.84
CA GLY A 179 24.72 -1.65 21.82
C GLY A 179 23.56 -2.13 20.95
N ASP A 180 23.69 -3.23 20.20
CA ASP A 180 22.57 -3.79 19.42
C ASP A 180 21.46 -4.37 20.32
N GLU A 181 20.22 -3.91 20.14
CA GLU A 181 19.03 -4.42 20.82
C GLU A 181 18.86 -5.94 20.50
N PRO A 182 18.62 -6.82 21.48
CA PRO A 182 18.71 -8.26 21.25
C PRO A 182 17.56 -8.86 20.44
N ASN A 183 16.38 -8.22 20.47
CA ASN A 183 15.09 -8.72 19.95
C ASN A 183 14.34 -7.68 19.10
N ASP A 184 15.04 -6.68 18.55
CA ASP A 184 14.47 -5.64 17.67
C ASP A 184 13.97 -6.18 16.31
N VAL A 185 14.50 -7.33 15.88
CA VAL A 185 14.02 -8.14 14.77
C VAL A 185 13.86 -9.58 15.25
N LEU A 186 12.70 -10.17 14.99
CA LEU A 186 12.43 -11.58 15.24
C LEU A 186 12.42 -12.34 13.90
N PHE A 187 13.15 -13.46 13.83
CA PHE A 187 13.16 -14.33 12.66
C PHE A 187 12.40 -15.62 12.96
N ASN A 188 11.58 -16.07 12.01
CA ASN A 188 10.88 -17.36 12.06
C ASN A 188 11.15 -18.19 10.80
N SER A 189 11.06 -19.51 10.92
CA SER A 189 11.17 -20.47 9.81
C SER A 189 10.05 -21.49 9.93
N ASN A 190 9.19 -21.57 8.92
CA ASN A 190 8.06 -22.49 8.85
C ASN A 190 8.03 -23.15 7.47
N TYR A 191 8.35 -24.45 7.38
CA TYR A 191 8.53 -25.17 6.11
C TYR A 191 9.39 -24.37 5.10
N GLY A 192 8.84 -24.00 3.94
CA GLY A 192 9.52 -23.20 2.92
C GLY A 192 9.58 -21.69 3.22
N LEU A 193 8.78 -21.19 4.15
CA LEU A 193 8.67 -19.78 4.48
C LEU A 193 9.73 -19.33 5.50
N ARG A 194 10.25 -18.12 5.32
CA ARG A 194 11.06 -17.39 6.28
C ARG A 194 10.41 -16.04 6.58
N THR A 195 10.18 -15.73 7.85
CA THR A 195 9.52 -14.47 8.26
C THR A 195 10.50 -13.57 9.00
N ILE A 196 10.51 -12.29 8.64
CA ILE A 196 11.17 -11.18 9.34
C ILE A 196 10.06 -10.37 10.02
N THR A 197 10.04 -10.33 11.35
CA THR A 197 9.13 -9.47 12.11
C THR A 197 9.92 -8.33 12.74
N LEU A 198 9.65 -7.10 12.31
CA LEU A 198 10.22 -5.89 12.92
C LEU A 198 9.50 -5.67 14.27
N ASN A 199 10.27 -5.60 15.37
CA ASN A 199 9.75 -5.74 16.73
C ASN A 199 10.23 -4.61 17.65
N ARG A 200 9.94 -3.36 17.25
CA ARG A 200 10.09 -2.15 18.06
C ARG A 200 8.76 -1.35 18.06
N PRO A 201 7.61 -1.95 18.44
CA PRO A 201 6.29 -1.34 18.25
C PRO A 201 6.13 0.01 18.98
N GLN A 202 6.86 0.23 20.08
CA GLN A 202 6.90 1.49 20.83
C GLN A 202 7.51 2.64 20.00
N LYS A 203 8.45 2.33 19.10
CA LYS A 203 9.02 3.22 18.09
C LYS A 203 8.39 3.05 16.70
N LEU A 204 7.20 2.45 16.60
CA LEU A 204 6.53 2.18 15.31
C LEU A 204 7.40 1.40 14.31
N ASN A 205 8.23 0.49 14.85
CA ASN A 205 9.17 -0.34 14.10
C ASN A 205 10.21 0.44 13.26
N SER A 206 10.53 1.68 13.66
CA SER A 206 11.55 2.48 12.97
C SER A 206 12.90 1.77 12.87
N LEU A 207 13.43 1.72 11.65
CA LEU A 207 14.64 0.99 11.28
C LEU A 207 15.88 1.63 11.92
N ASN A 208 16.81 0.81 12.41
CA ASN A 208 18.10 1.27 12.92
C ASN A 208 19.23 0.35 12.45
N GLY A 209 20.48 0.76 12.66
CA GLY A 209 21.64 -0.04 12.26
C GLY A 209 21.70 -1.42 12.92
N SER A 210 21.15 -1.56 14.14
CA SER A 210 21.05 -2.83 14.89
C SER A 210 20.10 -3.83 14.21
N MET A 211 18.99 -3.37 13.64
CA MET A 211 18.05 -4.17 12.87
C MET A 211 18.66 -4.52 11.50
N ALA A 212 19.24 -3.56 10.78
CA ALA A 212 19.85 -3.78 9.48
C ALA A 212 21.02 -4.78 9.55
N ARG A 213 21.89 -4.68 10.58
CA ARG A 213 22.95 -5.66 10.89
C ARG A 213 22.44 -7.08 11.13
N LYS A 214 21.18 -7.26 11.57
CA LYS A 214 20.57 -8.59 11.73
C LYS A 214 19.89 -9.08 10.46
N ILE A 215 19.22 -8.20 9.72
CA ILE A 215 18.46 -8.56 8.51
C ILE A 215 19.39 -8.93 7.35
N ILE A 216 20.44 -8.15 7.11
CA ILE A 216 21.37 -8.36 5.99
C ILE A 216 21.98 -9.78 5.98
N PRO A 217 22.70 -10.25 7.02
CA PRO A 217 23.30 -11.58 7.00
C PRO A 217 22.26 -12.70 6.95
N ARG A 218 21.03 -12.46 7.48
CA ARG A 218 19.95 -13.45 7.44
C ARG A 218 19.35 -13.61 6.03
N LEU A 219 19.21 -12.52 5.28
CA LEU A 219 18.85 -12.57 3.85
C LEU A 219 19.99 -13.19 3.01
N GLN A 220 21.26 -12.93 3.34
CA GLN A 220 22.39 -13.60 2.70
C GLN A 220 22.43 -15.12 3.00
N GLU A 221 22.10 -15.55 4.21
CA GLU A 221 21.95 -16.97 4.56
C GLU A 221 20.79 -17.63 3.78
N TRP A 222 19.63 -16.98 3.75
CA TRP A 222 18.43 -17.52 3.10
C TRP A 222 18.50 -17.51 1.57
N SER A 223 19.27 -16.61 0.94
CA SER A 223 19.51 -16.68 -0.51
C SER A 223 20.23 -17.98 -0.91
N LYS A 224 21.17 -18.46 -0.07
CA LYS A 224 21.92 -19.72 -0.28
C LYS A 224 21.11 -20.99 0.02
N SER A 225 20.22 -20.94 1.02
CA SER A 225 19.51 -22.14 1.51
C SER A 225 18.34 -22.56 0.61
N GLN A 226 18.40 -23.73 -0.04
CA GLN A 226 17.28 -24.24 -0.87
C GLN A 226 16.00 -24.51 -0.07
N LEU A 227 16.09 -24.66 1.26
CA LEU A 227 14.93 -24.80 2.14
C LEU A 227 14.19 -23.47 2.39
N ALA A 228 14.75 -22.33 1.99
CA ALA A 228 14.11 -21.03 2.04
C ALA A 228 13.54 -20.68 0.65
N ASN A 229 12.23 -20.89 0.49
CA ASN A 229 11.50 -20.69 -0.76
C ASN A 229 10.87 -19.30 -0.87
N VAL A 230 10.38 -18.74 0.25
CA VAL A 230 9.68 -17.45 0.31
C VAL A 230 10.19 -16.67 1.52
N VAL A 231 10.38 -15.36 1.37
CA VAL A 231 10.63 -14.43 2.48
C VAL A 231 9.43 -13.50 2.65
N VAL A 232 8.93 -13.36 3.88
CA VAL A 232 7.93 -12.35 4.28
C VAL A 232 8.56 -11.36 5.25
N VAL A 233 8.36 -10.06 5.04
CA VAL A 233 8.61 -9.01 6.05
C VAL A 233 7.28 -8.43 6.55
N LYS A 234 7.17 -8.26 7.87
CA LYS A 234 6.03 -7.67 8.56
C LYS A 234 6.47 -6.92 9.83
N GLY A 235 5.63 -6.06 10.38
CA GLY A 235 5.89 -5.39 11.67
C GLY A 235 4.97 -5.90 12.79
N GLU A 236 5.45 -5.85 14.03
CA GLU A 236 4.63 -6.08 15.22
C GLU A 236 3.82 -4.79 15.53
N GLY A 237 2.53 -4.92 15.85
CA GLY A 237 1.69 -3.80 16.29
C GLY A 237 1.02 -3.02 15.16
N ARG A 238 1.21 -1.69 15.10
CA ARG A 238 0.41 -0.77 14.25
C ARG A 238 1.13 -0.23 12.99
N ALA A 239 2.28 -0.78 12.66
CA ALA A 239 3.13 -0.30 11.58
C ALA A 239 3.97 -1.44 11.02
N LEU A 240 4.21 -1.45 9.71
CA LEU A 240 5.33 -2.18 9.14
C LEU A 240 6.63 -1.53 9.64
N CYS A 241 6.86 -0.27 9.27
CA CYS A 241 7.95 0.58 9.73
C CYS A 241 7.64 2.05 9.40
N ALA A 242 7.84 2.95 10.35
CA ALA A 242 7.55 4.38 10.21
C ALA A 242 8.75 5.25 9.76
N GLY A 243 9.80 4.64 9.20
CA GLY A 243 11.02 5.29 8.71
C GLY A 243 12.25 4.89 9.52
N GLY A 244 13.43 5.39 9.14
CA GLY A 244 14.64 5.23 9.97
C GLY A 244 14.47 5.88 11.36
N ASP A 245 15.28 5.47 12.33
CA ASP A 245 15.36 6.06 13.69
C ASP A 245 16.09 7.43 13.63
N VAL A 246 15.66 8.31 12.72
CA VAL A 246 16.32 9.58 12.34
C VAL A 246 16.51 10.54 13.52
N ALA A 247 15.71 10.39 14.59
CA ALA A 247 15.90 11.09 15.85
C ALA A 247 17.25 10.77 16.52
N ALA A 248 17.77 9.54 16.36
CA ALA A 248 19.11 9.17 16.80
C ALA A 248 20.19 9.80 15.89
N LEU A 249 19.98 9.80 14.57
CA LEU A 249 20.91 10.42 13.61
C LEU A 249 21.05 11.93 13.83
N ALA A 250 19.94 12.64 14.08
CA ALA A 250 19.97 14.07 14.39
C ALA A 250 20.51 14.40 15.79
N LEU A 251 20.67 13.41 16.68
CA LEU A 251 21.47 13.56 17.90
C LEU A 251 22.95 13.32 17.61
N GLN A 252 23.29 12.27 16.85
CA GLN A 252 24.66 11.98 16.41
C GLN A 252 25.26 13.16 15.62
N ASN A 253 24.53 13.76 14.67
CA ASN A 253 25.03 14.89 13.90
C ASN A 253 25.35 16.15 14.75
N LYS A 254 24.88 16.24 16.00
CA LYS A 254 25.25 17.30 16.96
C LYS A 254 26.57 17.04 17.68
N GLU A 255 27.11 15.82 17.60
CA GLU A 255 28.46 15.46 18.07
C GLU A 255 29.56 15.96 17.12
N GLY A 256 29.20 16.59 15.99
CA GLY A 256 30.13 17.07 14.97
C GLY A 256 30.53 16.00 13.95
N PRO A 257 31.68 16.14 13.27
CA PRO A 257 32.04 15.32 12.10
C PRO A 257 32.05 13.80 12.36
N GLU A 258 32.47 13.35 13.54
CA GLU A 258 32.43 11.92 13.90
C GLU A 258 31.00 11.38 13.99
N GLY A 259 30.07 12.15 14.57
CA GLY A 259 28.67 11.77 14.66
C GLY A 259 27.94 11.86 13.30
N GLN A 260 28.30 12.84 12.48
CA GLN A 260 27.87 12.89 11.07
C GLN A 260 28.35 11.67 10.29
N GLN A 261 29.56 11.16 10.56
CA GLN A 261 30.05 9.92 9.94
C GLN A 261 29.25 8.69 10.40
N LYS A 262 28.93 8.56 11.70
CA LYS A 262 28.05 7.47 12.20
C LYS A 262 26.69 7.44 11.45
N SER A 263 26.13 8.61 11.14
CA SER A 263 24.89 8.71 10.36
C SER A 263 25.07 8.37 8.87
N LYS A 264 26.21 8.73 8.26
CA LYS A 264 26.56 8.26 6.89
C LYS A 264 26.69 6.74 6.84
N ASP A 265 27.37 6.15 7.82
CA ASP A 265 27.54 4.70 7.94
C ASP A 265 26.21 3.96 8.13
N TYR A 266 25.22 4.60 8.77
CA TYR A 266 23.85 4.09 8.84
C TYR A 266 23.17 4.05 7.46
N PHE A 267 23.18 5.16 6.70
CA PHE A 267 22.59 5.20 5.36
C PHE A 267 23.31 4.28 4.37
N ALA A 268 24.64 4.13 4.49
CA ALA A 268 25.40 3.12 3.75
C ALA A 268 24.90 1.70 4.03
N LEU A 269 24.43 1.40 5.24
CA LEU A 269 23.89 0.10 5.63
C LEU A 269 22.42 -0.09 5.21
N GLU A 270 21.60 0.96 5.32
CA GLU A 270 20.19 0.97 4.87
C GLU A 270 20.10 0.76 3.36
N TYR A 271 20.82 1.55 2.56
CA TYR A 271 20.77 1.44 1.09
C TYR A 271 21.43 0.15 0.56
N LYS A 272 22.39 -0.45 1.31
CA LYS A 272 22.89 -1.81 1.04
C LYS A 272 21.81 -2.88 1.27
N LEU A 273 20.93 -2.71 2.25
CA LEU A 273 19.79 -3.60 2.51
C LEU A 273 18.69 -3.42 1.46
N ASP A 274 18.29 -2.19 1.15
CA ASP A 274 17.26 -1.90 0.16
C ASP A 274 17.67 -2.38 -1.25
N HIS A 275 18.94 -2.16 -1.65
CA HIS A 275 19.48 -2.75 -2.87
C HIS A 275 19.39 -4.27 -2.86
N MET A 276 19.73 -4.93 -1.75
CA MET A 276 19.68 -6.38 -1.65
C MET A 276 18.25 -6.94 -1.72
N ILE A 277 17.25 -6.17 -1.28
CA ILE A 277 15.82 -6.47 -1.47
C ILE A 277 15.42 -6.27 -2.95
N ALA A 278 15.84 -5.15 -3.56
CA ALA A 278 15.59 -4.83 -4.97
C ALA A 278 16.23 -5.82 -5.96
N SER A 279 17.33 -6.45 -5.55
CA SER A 279 18.12 -7.42 -6.31
C SER A 279 17.95 -8.87 -5.79
N TYR A 280 16.97 -9.13 -4.92
CA TYR A 280 16.86 -10.41 -4.23
C TYR A 280 16.53 -11.56 -5.19
N THR A 281 17.29 -12.66 -5.11
CA THR A 281 17.19 -13.80 -6.02
C THR A 281 16.02 -14.76 -5.72
N LYS A 282 15.18 -14.41 -4.74
CA LYS A 282 14.05 -15.24 -4.27
C LYS A 282 12.78 -14.42 -4.08
N PRO A 283 11.59 -15.03 -4.08
CA PRO A 283 10.36 -14.35 -3.74
C PRO A 283 10.41 -13.66 -2.37
N TYR A 284 10.18 -12.36 -2.37
CA TYR A 284 10.09 -11.50 -1.18
C TYR A 284 8.72 -10.83 -1.18
N ILE A 285 8.07 -10.82 -0.01
CA ILE A 285 6.71 -10.33 0.18
C ILE A 285 6.70 -9.36 1.36
N ALA A 286 6.20 -8.15 1.17
CA ALA A 286 6.05 -7.15 2.23
C ALA A 286 4.58 -7.00 2.65
N TYR A 287 4.28 -7.23 3.93
CA TYR A 287 2.97 -6.98 4.54
C TYR A 287 2.96 -5.54 5.08
N MET A 288 2.35 -4.62 4.33
CA MET A 288 2.27 -3.19 4.68
C MET A 288 1.10 -2.91 5.63
N ASP A 289 0.85 -3.78 6.62
CA ASP A 289 -0.24 -3.62 7.59
C ASP A 289 0.07 -2.50 8.59
N GLY A 290 -0.54 -1.33 8.37
CA GLY A 290 -0.29 -0.12 9.15
C GLY A 290 0.66 0.90 8.47
N ILE A 291 1.29 1.73 9.29
CA ILE A 291 2.20 2.79 8.83
C ILE A 291 3.41 2.20 8.08
N THR A 292 3.67 2.74 6.89
CA THR A 292 4.80 2.40 6.02
C THR A 292 5.39 3.70 5.44
N MET A 293 6.50 4.20 5.99
CA MET A 293 7.09 5.50 5.65
C MET A 293 8.63 5.42 5.66
N GLY A 294 9.34 6.31 4.95
CA GLY A 294 10.82 6.34 4.88
C GLY A 294 11.43 4.96 4.59
N GLY A 295 12.41 4.52 5.37
CA GLY A 295 12.96 3.14 5.31
C GLY A 295 11.95 1.98 5.40
N GLY A 296 10.72 2.20 5.88
CA GLY A 296 9.64 1.20 5.73
C GLY A 296 9.17 1.00 4.28
N VAL A 297 9.30 2.03 3.44
CA VAL A 297 9.16 1.97 1.99
C VAL A 297 10.36 1.26 1.37
N GLY A 298 11.60 1.54 1.81
CA GLY A 298 12.80 0.80 1.37
C GLY A 298 12.67 -0.71 1.53
N LEU A 299 12.29 -1.14 2.75
CA LEU A 299 12.07 -2.55 3.10
C LEU A 299 10.90 -3.23 2.37
N SER A 300 10.06 -2.50 1.62
CA SER A 300 8.84 -3.05 1.01
C SER A 300 8.70 -2.81 -0.49
N LEU A 301 9.10 -1.65 -1.00
CA LEU A 301 8.70 -1.22 -2.33
C LEU A 301 9.46 -1.92 -3.46
N HIS A 302 10.71 -2.29 -3.21
CA HIS A 302 11.52 -3.01 -4.19
C HIS A 302 11.23 -4.51 -4.25
N ALA A 303 10.37 -5.02 -3.35
CA ALA A 303 9.92 -6.40 -3.35
C ALA A 303 8.90 -6.67 -4.47
N PRO A 304 8.91 -7.87 -5.09
CA PRO A 304 7.94 -8.23 -6.12
C PRO A 304 6.50 -8.34 -5.61
N PHE A 305 6.29 -8.54 -4.31
CA PHE A 305 4.96 -8.56 -3.70
C PHE A 305 4.86 -7.61 -2.52
N ARG A 306 3.83 -6.78 -2.56
CA ARG A 306 3.59 -5.64 -1.67
C ARG A 306 2.11 -5.62 -1.38
N ILE A 307 1.74 -5.98 -0.15
CA ILE A 307 0.36 -6.22 0.24
C ILE A 307 -0.10 -5.08 1.14
N ALA A 308 -1.01 -4.25 0.63
CA ALA A 308 -1.72 -3.26 1.42
C ALA A 308 -2.95 -3.89 2.11
N THR A 309 -3.39 -3.24 3.18
CA THR A 309 -4.56 -3.57 4.00
C THR A 309 -5.40 -2.32 4.24
N GLU A 310 -6.54 -2.46 4.89
CA GLU A 310 -7.36 -1.34 5.35
C GLU A 310 -6.60 -0.39 6.31
N LYS A 311 -5.51 -0.85 6.96
CA LYS A 311 -4.69 -0.05 7.88
C LYS A 311 -3.50 0.65 7.21
N THR A 312 -3.16 0.32 5.97
CA THR A 312 -1.94 0.84 5.34
C THR A 312 -1.95 2.36 5.27
N VAL A 313 -0.88 3.01 5.74
CA VAL A 313 -0.66 4.46 5.55
C VAL A 313 0.74 4.64 4.96
N PHE A 314 0.79 4.97 3.67
CA PHE A 314 2.01 5.28 2.93
C PHE A 314 2.27 6.79 2.92
N ALA A 315 3.53 7.20 3.13
CA ALA A 315 4.01 8.55 2.81
C ALA A 315 5.54 8.59 2.71
N MET A 316 6.05 9.62 2.02
CA MET A 316 7.45 10.06 2.05
C MET A 316 7.54 11.40 2.83
N PRO A 317 7.67 11.36 4.18
CA PRO A 317 7.70 12.55 5.06
C PRO A 317 9.02 13.36 5.05
N GLU A 318 9.99 13.03 4.20
CA GLU A 318 11.38 13.47 4.34
C GLU A 318 11.56 14.99 4.16
N THR A 319 10.88 15.60 3.17
CA THR A 319 10.93 17.05 2.91
C THR A 319 10.39 17.90 4.08
N ASN A 320 9.60 17.30 4.97
CA ASN A 320 9.08 17.93 6.18
C ASN A 320 10.09 17.94 7.34
N ILE A 321 11.09 17.04 7.35
CA ILE A 321 12.13 16.97 8.40
C ILE A 321 13.49 17.52 7.96
N GLY A 322 13.56 18.19 6.80
CA GLY A 322 14.82 18.71 6.25
C GLY A 322 15.66 17.65 5.54
N PHE A 323 15.01 16.68 4.89
CA PHE A 323 15.63 15.57 4.17
C PHE A 323 14.95 15.37 2.80
N PHE A 324 15.47 14.44 1.98
CA PHE A 324 14.96 14.14 0.64
C PHE A 324 14.32 12.73 0.59
N PRO A 325 13.41 12.42 -0.35
CA PRO A 325 12.83 11.08 -0.48
C PRO A 325 13.89 10.08 -0.94
N ASP A 326 14.36 9.26 -0.02
CA ASP A 326 15.48 8.34 -0.22
C ASP A 326 15.02 6.88 -0.35
N VAL A 327 15.86 5.91 0.03
CA VAL A 327 15.59 4.45 -0.01
C VAL A 327 15.06 3.96 -1.37
N GLY A 328 15.58 4.54 -2.45
CA GLY A 328 15.17 4.29 -3.82
C GLY A 328 14.10 5.25 -4.36
N GLY A 329 13.79 6.34 -3.64
CA GLY A 329 12.82 7.37 -4.02
C GLY A 329 13.03 7.93 -5.43
N SER A 330 14.28 8.22 -5.79
CA SER A 330 14.68 8.65 -7.15
C SER A 330 14.33 7.63 -8.24
N PHE A 331 14.27 6.35 -7.90
CA PHE A 331 13.91 5.30 -8.85
C PHE A 331 12.40 5.19 -9.01
N PHE A 332 11.66 5.01 -7.91
CA PHE A 332 10.25 4.62 -8.01
C PHE A 332 9.30 5.80 -8.29
N LEU A 333 9.51 6.95 -7.66
CA LEU A 333 8.58 8.08 -7.72
C LEU A 333 8.44 8.62 -9.18
N PRO A 334 9.53 8.79 -9.97
CA PRO A 334 9.41 9.20 -11.38
C PRO A 334 8.83 8.12 -12.31
N ARG A 335 8.60 6.90 -11.81
CA ARG A 335 8.06 5.75 -12.56
C ARG A 335 6.61 5.43 -12.17
N MET A 336 6.00 6.21 -11.27
CA MET A 336 4.56 6.19 -11.00
C MET A 336 3.78 6.78 -12.18
N ASP A 337 2.45 6.57 -12.20
CA ASP A 337 1.59 7.15 -13.23
C ASP A 337 1.57 8.69 -13.15
N GLY A 338 1.77 9.35 -14.29
CA GLY A 338 1.68 10.81 -14.45
C GLY A 338 2.70 11.56 -13.59
N GLN A 339 2.22 12.46 -12.72
CA GLN A 339 3.08 13.22 -11.79
C GLN A 339 2.84 12.90 -10.31
N MET A 340 2.21 11.76 -10.01
CA MET A 340 1.90 11.36 -8.63
C MET A 340 3.14 11.29 -7.73
N GLY A 341 4.26 10.74 -8.22
CA GLY A 341 5.49 10.66 -7.42
C GLY A 341 6.08 12.02 -7.08
N THR A 342 6.08 12.97 -8.02
CA THR A 342 6.50 14.36 -7.81
C THR A 342 5.63 15.04 -6.74
N TYR A 343 4.32 14.87 -6.83
CA TYR A 343 3.37 15.40 -5.84
C TYR A 343 3.63 14.81 -4.45
N LEU A 344 3.75 13.48 -4.33
CA LEU A 344 3.96 12.80 -3.05
C LEU A 344 5.29 13.19 -2.39
N ALA A 345 6.37 13.33 -3.16
CA ALA A 345 7.68 13.76 -2.68
C ALA A 345 7.68 15.17 -2.06
N LEU A 346 7.13 16.14 -2.80
CA LEU A 346 7.20 17.55 -2.42
C LEU A 346 6.16 17.93 -1.34
N THR A 347 5.09 17.14 -1.20
CA THR A 347 4.02 17.41 -0.23
C THR A 347 4.03 16.50 0.99
N SER A 348 4.58 15.29 0.89
CA SER A 348 4.42 14.23 1.90
C SER A 348 2.94 13.87 2.20
N GLU A 349 2.05 14.01 1.22
CA GLU A 349 0.64 13.61 1.37
C GLU A 349 0.51 12.10 1.62
N GLN A 350 -0.47 11.70 2.43
CA GLN A 350 -0.64 10.30 2.85
C GLN A 350 -1.61 9.53 1.95
N LEU A 351 -1.17 8.45 1.33
CA LEU A 351 -2.05 7.47 0.67
C LEU A 351 -2.47 6.40 1.68
N LYS A 352 -3.75 5.99 1.64
CA LYS A 352 -4.37 5.16 2.70
C LYS A 352 -5.13 3.98 2.13
N GLY A 353 -4.89 2.80 2.68
CA GLY A 353 -5.51 1.54 2.29
C GLY A 353 -5.50 1.31 0.78
N VAL A 354 -6.70 1.20 0.20
CA VAL A 354 -6.89 0.92 -1.24
C VAL A 354 -6.27 1.97 -2.17
N ASP A 355 -6.08 3.22 -1.73
CA ASP A 355 -5.41 4.25 -2.54
C ASP A 355 -3.91 3.94 -2.76
N VAL A 356 -3.30 3.18 -1.84
CA VAL A 356 -1.91 2.66 -1.98
C VAL A 356 -1.84 1.55 -3.03
N PHE A 357 -2.95 0.83 -3.25
CA PHE A 357 -3.06 -0.17 -4.31
C PHE A 357 -3.36 0.47 -5.67
N TRP A 358 -4.34 1.39 -5.77
CA TRP A 358 -4.68 2.08 -7.01
C TRP A 358 -3.57 3.02 -7.54
N SER A 359 -2.67 3.49 -6.67
CA SER A 359 -1.45 4.22 -7.07
C SER A 359 -0.32 3.33 -7.60
N GLY A 360 -0.44 1.99 -7.53
CA GLY A 360 0.58 1.03 -7.96
C GLY A 360 1.72 0.80 -6.96
N ILE A 361 1.68 1.47 -5.80
CA ILE A 361 2.66 1.28 -4.71
C ILE A 361 2.51 -0.13 -4.13
N ALA A 362 1.28 -0.54 -3.80
CA ALA A 362 0.96 -1.92 -3.47
C ALA A 362 0.60 -2.73 -4.74
N THR A 363 0.91 -4.03 -4.71
CA THR A 363 0.61 -4.99 -5.79
C THR A 363 -0.72 -5.71 -5.60
N HIS A 364 -1.17 -5.80 -4.34
CA HIS A 364 -2.34 -6.54 -3.88
C HIS A 364 -2.96 -5.81 -2.68
N TYR A 365 -4.25 -5.98 -2.44
CA TYR A 365 -5.00 -5.39 -1.33
C TYR A 365 -5.82 -6.47 -0.62
N LEU A 366 -5.46 -6.80 0.62
CA LEU A 366 -6.10 -7.85 1.41
C LEU A 366 -6.59 -7.27 2.74
N HIS A 367 -7.76 -7.67 3.21
CA HIS A 367 -8.16 -7.34 4.58
C HIS A 367 -7.18 -7.98 5.58
N SER A 368 -6.74 -7.22 6.59
CA SER A 368 -5.63 -7.65 7.46
C SER A 368 -5.87 -8.94 8.24
N SER A 369 -7.13 -9.31 8.46
CA SER A 369 -7.52 -10.60 9.08
C SER A 369 -7.04 -11.82 8.29
N SER A 370 -6.86 -11.70 6.98
CA SER A 370 -6.48 -12.80 6.09
C SER A 370 -4.97 -13.06 6.02
N LEU A 371 -4.14 -12.13 6.53
CA LEU A 371 -2.68 -12.24 6.47
C LEU A 371 -2.08 -13.45 7.21
N PRO A 372 -2.61 -13.92 8.36
CA PRO A 372 -2.11 -15.13 9.03
C PRO A 372 -2.41 -16.41 8.24
N ASP A 373 -3.55 -16.46 7.56
CA ASP A 373 -3.95 -17.62 6.75
C ASP A 373 -3.14 -17.66 5.44
N LEU A 374 -2.91 -16.50 4.83
CA LEU A 374 -1.95 -16.35 3.72
C LEU A 374 -0.52 -16.73 4.14
N GLU A 375 -0.05 -16.30 5.32
CA GLU A 375 1.28 -16.68 5.82
C GLU A 375 1.40 -18.19 6.04
N THR A 376 0.30 -18.84 6.45
CA THR A 376 0.23 -20.31 6.56
C THR A 376 0.29 -20.96 5.17
N ARG A 377 -0.53 -20.50 4.22
CA ARG A 377 -0.56 -20.99 2.84
C ARG A 377 0.79 -20.84 2.12
N LEU A 378 1.48 -19.72 2.31
CA LEU A 378 2.81 -19.46 1.74
C LEU A 378 3.88 -20.42 2.27
N ALA A 379 3.72 -20.95 3.49
CA ALA A 379 4.62 -21.96 4.04
C ALA A 379 4.41 -23.35 3.42
N GLU A 380 3.20 -23.67 2.96
CA GLU A 380 2.87 -24.92 2.25
C GLU A 380 3.44 -24.99 0.83
N LEU A 381 3.82 -23.85 0.23
CA LEU A 381 4.27 -23.79 -1.15
C LEU A 381 5.60 -24.53 -1.36
N GLN A 382 5.52 -25.60 -2.16
CA GLN A 382 6.67 -26.35 -2.65
C GLN A 382 6.93 -25.99 -4.11
N PHE A 383 8.18 -25.61 -4.38
CA PHE A 383 8.70 -25.35 -5.73
C PHE A 383 9.72 -26.44 -6.06
N LYS A 384 9.89 -26.79 -7.33
CA LYS A 384 11.03 -27.60 -7.76
C LYS A 384 12.28 -26.74 -7.79
N ASP A 385 13.44 -27.35 -7.55
CA ASP A 385 14.72 -26.63 -7.58
C ASP A 385 14.98 -25.94 -8.93
N TYR A 386 14.52 -26.56 -10.03
CA TYR A 386 14.61 -26.03 -11.39
C TYR A 386 13.53 -24.99 -11.76
N ASP A 387 12.54 -24.71 -10.91
CA ASP A 387 11.54 -23.66 -11.21
C ASP A 387 12.21 -22.28 -11.15
N SER A 388 12.19 -21.57 -12.28
CA SER A 388 12.75 -20.23 -12.40
C SER A 388 12.07 -19.23 -11.47
N LEU A 389 12.77 -18.14 -11.11
CA LEU A 389 12.20 -17.10 -10.25
C LEU A 389 10.85 -16.58 -10.80
N GLN A 390 10.71 -16.41 -12.12
CA GLN A 390 9.45 -15.98 -12.72
C GLN A 390 8.29 -16.96 -12.46
N GLN A 391 8.53 -18.27 -12.59
CA GLN A 391 7.52 -19.29 -12.29
C GLN A 391 7.17 -19.32 -10.79
N ARG A 392 8.17 -19.19 -9.91
CA ARG A 392 7.95 -19.11 -8.46
C ARG A 392 7.11 -17.88 -8.10
N LEU A 393 7.38 -16.72 -8.72
CA LEU A 393 6.57 -15.51 -8.57
C LEU A 393 5.15 -15.71 -9.11
N GLN A 394 4.95 -16.35 -10.27
CA GLN A 394 3.61 -16.60 -10.82
C GLN A 394 2.72 -17.42 -9.87
N VAL A 395 3.26 -18.51 -9.31
CA VAL A 395 2.53 -19.33 -8.31
C VAL A 395 2.19 -18.52 -7.05
N ILE A 396 3.12 -17.69 -6.57
CA ILE A 396 2.88 -16.83 -5.40
C ILE A 396 1.85 -15.74 -5.70
N ASN A 397 1.87 -15.14 -6.89
CA ASN A 397 0.85 -14.16 -7.29
C ASN A 397 -0.54 -14.80 -7.23
N SER A 398 -0.75 -15.96 -7.87
CA SER A 398 -2.02 -16.69 -7.78
C SER A 398 -2.39 -17.04 -6.33
N THR A 399 -1.41 -17.44 -5.50
CA THR A 399 -1.64 -17.76 -4.09
C THR A 399 -2.05 -16.53 -3.26
N ILE A 400 -1.61 -15.31 -3.60
CA ILE A 400 -2.04 -14.09 -2.91
C ILE A 400 -3.46 -13.70 -3.37
N GLU A 401 -3.77 -13.85 -4.66
CA GLU A 401 -5.12 -13.55 -5.20
C GLU A 401 -6.21 -14.48 -4.64
N GLU A 402 -5.87 -15.71 -4.21
CA GLU A 402 -6.78 -16.62 -3.47
C GLU A 402 -7.34 -15.98 -2.17
N PHE A 403 -6.67 -14.97 -1.60
CA PHE A 403 -7.04 -14.30 -0.34
C PHE A 403 -7.54 -12.86 -0.53
N CYS A 404 -7.66 -12.38 -1.77
CA CYS A 404 -8.17 -11.05 -2.10
C CYS A 404 -9.68 -10.95 -1.83
N THR A 405 -10.06 -10.15 -0.84
CA THR A 405 -11.45 -10.06 -0.32
C THR A 405 -12.37 -9.10 -1.10
N GLY A 406 -11.89 -8.51 -2.19
CA GLY A 406 -12.55 -7.38 -2.87
C GLY A 406 -12.05 -6.01 -2.37
N VAL A 407 -12.10 -5.02 -3.26
CA VAL A 407 -11.89 -3.61 -2.93
C VAL A 407 -13.17 -3.00 -2.32
N PRO A 408 -13.09 -1.91 -1.52
CA PRO A 408 -14.28 -1.30 -0.91
C PRO A 408 -15.27 -0.78 -1.97
N HIS A 409 -16.51 -1.25 -1.92
CA HIS A 409 -17.55 -0.96 -2.91
C HIS A 409 -18.04 0.50 -2.90
N ASP A 410 -17.78 1.22 -1.81
CA ASP A 410 -18.08 2.65 -1.61
C ASP A 410 -17.01 3.57 -2.24
N ARG A 411 -15.89 3.00 -2.71
CA ARG A 411 -14.74 3.75 -3.22
C ARG A 411 -14.46 3.46 -4.70
N HIS A 412 -13.99 4.50 -5.38
CA HIS A 412 -13.49 4.44 -6.74
C HIS A 412 -12.26 5.36 -6.84
N PRO A 413 -11.21 5.04 -7.61
CA PRO A 413 -10.02 5.89 -7.70
C PRO A 413 -10.33 7.31 -8.19
N SER A 414 -11.36 7.49 -9.02
CA SER A 414 -11.86 8.82 -9.43
C SER A 414 -12.36 9.72 -8.30
N ASN A 415 -12.69 9.14 -7.13
CA ASN A 415 -13.20 9.86 -5.96
C ASN A 415 -12.09 10.04 -4.89
N SER A 416 -10.82 9.97 -5.31
CA SER A 416 -9.65 9.94 -4.43
C SER A 416 -8.53 10.82 -5.01
N ILE A 417 -7.43 10.98 -4.27
CA ILE A 417 -6.25 11.73 -4.73
C ILE A 417 -5.50 11.06 -5.90
N VAL A 418 -5.75 9.77 -6.19
CA VAL A 418 -5.02 9.02 -7.25
C VAL A 418 -5.70 9.04 -8.62
N GLY A 419 -6.91 9.60 -8.72
CA GLY A 419 -7.69 9.70 -9.96
C GLY A 419 -8.58 10.95 -10.05
N GLY A 420 -9.32 11.08 -11.15
CA GLY A 420 -10.31 12.16 -11.34
C GLY A 420 -9.70 13.57 -11.40
N ASP A 421 -10.49 14.59 -11.03
CA ASP A 421 -10.10 16.01 -11.20
C ASP A 421 -8.85 16.39 -10.41
N LEU A 422 -8.68 15.84 -9.20
CA LEU A 422 -7.47 16.03 -8.40
C LEU A 422 -6.23 15.46 -9.09
N ARG A 423 -6.37 14.29 -9.75
CA ARG A 423 -5.28 13.70 -10.53
C ARG A 423 -4.98 14.47 -11.81
N VAL A 424 -5.99 15.04 -12.46
CA VAL A 424 -5.77 15.98 -13.58
C VAL A 424 -5.00 17.21 -13.10
N ALA A 425 -5.37 17.79 -11.96
CA ALA A 425 -4.69 18.94 -11.38
C ALA A 425 -3.25 18.62 -10.95
N ILE A 426 -2.97 17.40 -10.45
CA ILE A 426 -1.61 16.91 -10.16
C ILE A 426 -0.79 16.77 -11.45
N ASP A 427 -1.31 16.06 -12.46
CA ASP A 427 -0.63 15.86 -13.74
C ASP A 427 -0.31 17.22 -14.42
N TYR A 428 -1.20 18.22 -14.27
CA TYR A 428 -1.03 19.59 -14.79
C TYR A 428 -0.04 20.44 -13.98
N ALA A 429 -0.11 20.43 -12.65
CA ALA A 429 0.68 21.36 -11.81
C ALA A 429 2.13 20.90 -11.60
N PHE A 430 2.43 19.60 -11.73
CA PHE A 430 3.74 19.02 -11.39
C PHE A 430 4.53 18.50 -12.61
N GLN A 431 4.28 19.01 -13.81
CA GLN A 431 4.83 18.52 -15.09
C GLN A 431 6.37 18.32 -15.08
N ASN A 432 6.84 17.33 -15.85
CA ASN A 432 8.26 16.89 -15.86
C ASN A 432 9.29 18.01 -16.00
N ASN A 433 8.99 19.05 -16.80
CA ASN A 433 9.92 20.13 -17.09
C ASN A 433 9.72 21.38 -16.21
N SER A 434 8.76 21.36 -15.28
CA SER A 434 8.46 22.52 -14.43
C SER A 434 9.49 22.71 -13.32
N THR A 435 9.96 23.94 -13.16
CA THR A 435 10.72 24.38 -11.98
C THR A 435 9.81 24.46 -10.76
N ILE A 436 10.38 24.54 -9.55
CA ILE A 436 9.58 24.69 -8.33
C ILE A 436 8.72 25.96 -8.35
N ASP A 437 9.25 27.04 -8.93
CA ASP A 437 8.56 28.32 -9.04
C ASP A 437 7.37 28.24 -10.01
N GLN A 438 7.50 27.51 -11.12
CA GLN A 438 6.41 27.20 -12.06
C GLN A 438 5.34 26.29 -11.45
N ILE A 439 5.72 25.31 -10.62
CA ILE A 439 4.78 24.47 -9.86
C ILE A 439 3.97 25.36 -8.88
N LEU A 440 4.62 26.28 -8.19
CA LEU A 440 3.98 27.20 -7.25
C LEU A 440 3.08 28.24 -7.95
N GLU A 441 3.41 28.63 -9.17
CA GLU A 441 2.56 29.47 -10.03
C GLU A 441 1.34 28.71 -10.54
N ALA A 442 1.50 27.49 -11.06
CA ALA A 442 0.39 26.65 -11.51
C ALA A 442 -0.62 26.36 -10.39
N LEU A 443 -0.13 26.04 -9.18
CA LEU A 443 -0.98 25.87 -7.99
C LEU A 443 -1.68 27.19 -7.58
N GLN A 444 -1.02 28.34 -7.73
CA GLN A 444 -1.66 29.63 -7.47
C GLN A 444 -2.75 29.94 -8.50
N GLY A 445 -2.52 29.66 -9.79
CA GLY A 445 -3.51 29.84 -10.84
C GLY A 445 -4.74 28.94 -10.70
N LEU A 446 -4.56 27.70 -10.25
CA LEU A 446 -5.66 26.82 -9.85
C LEU A 446 -6.42 27.35 -8.62
N THR A 447 -5.70 27.88 -7.61
CA THR A 447 -6.30 28.49 -6.41
C THR A 447 -7.13 29.73 -6.75
N GLU A 448 -6.69 30.52 -7.72
CA GLU A 448 -7.38 31.72 -8.23
C GLU A 448 -8.47 31.38 -9.27
N ASN A 449 -8.63 30.10 -9.62
CA ASN A 449 -9.49 29.60 -10.70
C ASN A 449 -9.34 30.41 -12.01
N LYS A 450 -8.09 30.67 -12.43
CA LYS A 450 -7.74 31.39 -13.67
C LYS A 450 -8.19 30.59 -14.91
N GLY A 451 -9.46 30.73 -15.25
CA GLY A 451 -10.15 29.99 -16.31
C GLY A 451 -11.61 29.65 -16.01
N ASN A 452 -12.08 29.78 -14.76
CA ASN A 452 -13.41 29.38 -14.29
C ASN A 452 -13.76 27.90 -14.55
N THR A 453 -12.76 27.01 -14.56
CA THR A 453 -12.89 25.58 -14.88
C THR A 453 -12.52 24.65 -13.73
N ALA A 454 -11.85 25.12 -12.68
CA ALA A 454 -11.48 24.27 -11.55
C ALA A 454 -12.69 24.04 -10.61
N PRO A 455 -13.02 22.78 -10.24
CA PRO A 455 -14.03 22.50 -9.22
C PRO A 455 -13.51 22.88 -7.82
N PRO A 456 -14.41 23.16 -6.83
CA PRO A 456 -14.00 23.62 -5.50
C PRO A 456 -12.98 22.70 -4.80
N SER A 457 -13.09 21.39 -4.99
CA SER A 457 -12.14 20.40 -4.47
C SER A 457 -10.71 20.59 -4.99
N VAL A 458 -10.53 21.01 -6.24
CA VAL A 458 -9.22 21.34 -6.84
C VAL A 458 -8.71 22.68 -6.33
N ILE A 459 -9.58 23.66 -6.13
CA ILE A 459 -9.22 24.98 -5.57
C ILE A 459 -8.67 24.83 -4.14
N ASP A 460 -9.42 24.13 -3.26
CA ASP A 460 -9.01 23.85 -1.89
C ASP A 460 -7.73 23.00 -1.83
N TRP A 461 -7.63 21.98 -2.70
CA TRP A 461 -6.43 21.14 -2.83
C TRP A 461 -5.21 21.96 -3.27
N ALA A 462 -5.35 22.85 -4.24
CA ALA A 462 -4.24 23.65 -4.76
C ALA A 462 -3.72 24.64 -3.70
N ALA A 463 -4.64 25.31 -2.99
CA ALA A 463 -4.32 26.21 -1.88
C ALA A 463 -3.61 25.47 -0.74
N LYS A 464 -4.12 24.30 -0.33
CA LYS A 464 -3.49 23.42 0.66
C LYS A 464 -2.09 22.98 0.20
N THR A 465 -1.97 22.49 -1.03
CA THR A 465 -0.74 21.94 -1.62
C THR A 465 0.35 23.01 -1.70
N ARG A 466 0.04 24.21 -2.19
CA ARG A 466 0.96 25.35 -2.25
C ARG A 466 1.44 25.75 -0.86
N LYS A 467 0.53 25.85 0.12
CA LYS A 467 0.87 26.14 1.52
C LYS A 467 1.75 25.04 2.15
N THR A 468 1.49 23.77 1.83
CA THR A 468 2.29 22.64 2.31
C THR A 468 3.73 22.72 1.78
N ILE A 469 3.93 22.89 0.47
CA ILE A 469 5.26 22.99 -0.14
C ILE A 469 6.05 24.16 0.47
N LEU A 470 5.42 25.34 0.62
CA LEU A 470 6.03 26.52 1.23
C LEU A 470 6.34 26.37 2.74
N SER A 471 5.94 25.28 3.39
CA SER A 471 6.29 24.97 4.79
C SER A 471 7.46 23.98 4.94
N ARG A 472 7.86 23.30 3.86
CA ARG A 472 8.98 22.35 3.81
C ARG A 472 10.33 23.07 3.82
N SER A 473 11.40 22.32 4.07
CA SER A 473 12.78 22.84 3.91
C SER A 473 12.98 23.26 2.43
N PRO A 474 13.35 24.52 2.14
CA PRO A 474 13.53 24.99 0.77
C PRO A 474 14.60 24.22 0.01
N THR A 475 15.72 23.91 0.68
CA THR A 475 16.79 23.07 0.13
C THR A 475 16.27 21.67 -0.20
N SER A 476 15.53 21.06 0.72
CA SER A 476 14.95 19.72 0.53
C SER A 476 13.99 19.65 -0.65
N VAL A 477 13.15 20.68 -0.84
CA VAL A 477 12.23 20.78 -1.98
C VAL A 477 12.97 20.89 -3.32
N ARG A 478 14.01 21.75 -3.43
CA ARG A 478 14.80 21.85 -4.67
C ARG A 478 15.60 20.58 -4.96
N VAL A 479 16.27 20.00 -3.96
CA VAL A 479 17.06 18.77 -4.11
C VAL A 479 16.16 17.59 -4.50
N ALA A 480 15.02 17.40 -3.83
CA ALA A 480 14.06 16.34 -4.17
C ALA A 480 13.51 16.48 -5.60
N LEU A 481 13.12 17.69 -6.03
CA LEU A 481 12.64 17.91 -7.39
C LEU A 481 13.70 17.53 -8.44
N ARG A 482 14.95 17.97 -8.27
CA ARG A 482 16.07 17.63 -9.15
C ARG A 482 16.37 16.12 -9.16
N GLN A 483 16.47 15.52 -7.98
CA GLN A 483 16.70 14.08 -7.79
C GLN A 483 15.66 13.24 -8.57
N LEU A 484 14.39 13.64 -8.55
CA LEU A 484 13.34 12.95 -9.31
C LEU A 484 13.51 13.09 -10.83
N ARG A 485 13.90 14.27 -11.34
CA ARG A 485 14.08 14.47 -12.78
C ARG A 485 15.30 13.72 -13.31
N GLU A 486 16.41 13.71 -12.57
CA GLU A 486 17.58 12.90 -12.93
C GLU A 486 17.31 11.38 -12.75
N GLY A 487 16.70 10.98 -11.62
CA GLY A 487 16.42 9.60 -11.22
C GLY A 487 15.50 8.81 -12.15
N ALA A 488 14.69 9.51 -12.95
CA ALA A 488 13.92 8.92 -14.05
C ALA A 488 14.81 8.17 -15.07
N THR A 489 16.10 8.52 -15.18
CA THR A 489 17.05 7.95 -16.15
C THR A 489 17.99 6.88 -15.58
N TRP A 490 18.19 6.88 -14.26
CA TRP A 490 19.14 6.01 -13.54
C TRP A 490 18.63 4.57 -13.48
N ASP A 491 19.53 3.60 -13.40
CA ASP A 491 19.17 2.24 -12.96
C ASP A 491 19.18 2.09 -11.42
N ILE A 492 18.60 1.00 -10.94
CA ILE A 492 18.41 0.74 -9.50
C ILE A 492 19.71 0.80 -8.68
N ALA A 493 20.86 0.40 -9.25
CA ALA A 493 22.15 0.40 -8.57
C ALA A 493 22.83 1.77 -8.62
N GLU A 494 22.57 2.56 -9.68
CA GLU A 494 22.96 3.97 -9.74
C GLU A 494 22.19 4.81 -8.72
N THR A 495 20.90 4.54 -8.54
CA THR A 495 20.04 5.20 -7.54
C THR A 495 20.64 5.13 -6.14
N PHE A 496 20.86 3.94 -5.58
CA PHE A 496 21.35 3.83 -4.20
C PHE A 496 22.74 4.45 -4.00
N ARG A 497 23.61 4.40 -5.01
CA ARG A 497 24.91 5.07 -4.96
C ARG A 497 24.81 6.59 -4.96
N LYS A 498 23.91 7.16 -5.76
CA LYS A 498 23.70 8.62 -5.82
C LYS A 498 22.94 9.15 -4.61
N GLU A 499 21.92 8.44 -4.16
CA GLU A 499 21.21 8.77 -2.92
C GLU A 499 22.14 8.72 -1.70
N HIS A 500 23.13 7.83 -1.67
CA HIS A 500 24.18 7.86 -0.64
C HIS A 500 25.01 9.15 -0.62
N VAL A 501 25.33 9.72 -1.79
CA VAL A 501 26.02 11.02 -1.89
C VAL A 501 25.11 12.14 -1.36
N ILE A 502 23.85 12.17 -1.79
CA ILE A 502 22.86 13.18 -1.36
C ILE A 502 22.62 13.09 0.16
N ALA A 503 22.42 11.89 0.71
CA ALA A 503 22.26 11.65 2.14
C ALA A 503 23.49 12.07 2.94
N SER A 504 24.70 11.78 2.44
CA SER A 504 25.94 12.20 3.08
C SER A 504 26.04 13.72 3.23
N ARG A 505 25.53 14.47 2.24
CA ARG A 505 25.44 15.93 2.28
C ARG A 505 24.34 16.44 3.20
N PHE A 506 23.20 15.77 3.28
CA PHE A 506 22.16 16.10 4.27
C PHE A 506 22.59 15.86 5.71
N MET A 507 23.50 14.91 5.99
CA MET A 507 24.06 14.76 7.35
C MET A 507 24.96 15.94 7.76
N GLU A 508 25.55 16.63 6.78
CA GLU A 508 26.33 17.86 6.97
C GLU A 508 25.44 19.11 7.04
N HIS A 509 24.20 19.06 6.53
CA HIS A 509 23.31 20.21 6.35
C HIS A 509 22.43 20.52 7.59
N PRO A 510 22.28 21.80 8.00
CA PRO A 510 21.57 22.15 9.23
C PRO A 510 20.06 21.81 9.22
N ASP A 511 19.38 21.87 8.07
CA ASP A 511 17.92 21.63 8.01
C ASP A 511 17.52 20.23 8.51
N PHE A 512 18.33 19.20 8.28
CA PHE A 512 18.02 17.84 8.76
C PHE A 512 17.98 17.80 10.29
N VAL A 513 19.00 18.39 10.93
CA VAL A 513 19.12 18.42 12.38
C VAL A 513 18.02 19.30 13.00
N GLU A 514 17.70 20.43 12.37
CA GLU A 514 16.62 21.33 12.80
C GLU A 514 15.24 20.69 12.65
N GLY A 515 14.89 20.17 11.47
CA GLY A 515 13.57 19.59 11.18
C GLY A 515 13.27 18.36 12.03
N VAL A 516 14.23 17.44 12.19
CA VAL A 516 14.10 16.30 13.10
C VAL A 516 14.02 16.76 14.56
N SER A 517 14.81 17.76 14.98
CA SER A 517 14.73 18.28 16.35
C SER A 517 13.35 18.87 16.64
N ALA A 518 12.88 19.77 15.78
CA ALA A 518 11.62 20.49 15.96
C ALA A 518 10.38 19.58 15.93
N LEU A 519 10.36 18.57 15.07
CA LEU A 519 9.18 17.76 14.80
C LEU A 519 9.15 16.39 15.50
N LEU A 520 10.31 15.82 15.83
CA LEU A 520 10.43 14.47 16.39
C LEU A 520 11.06 14.46 17.79
N ILE A 521 12.07 15.28 18.08
CA ILE A 521 12.73 15.32 19.39
C ILE A 521 11.96 16.22 20.38
N ASN A 522 11.69 17.48 20.03
CA ASN A 522 11.08 18.48 20.90
C ASN A 522 9.68 18.07 21.39
N LYS A 523 9.37 18.40 22.66
CA LYS A 523 8.08 18.19 23.32
C LYS A 523 7.73 19.46 24.11
N PRO A 524 6.71 20.26 23.72
CA PRO A 524 5.89 20.13 22.51
C PRO A 524 6.71 20.27 21.21
N LYS A 525 6.11 19.91 20.08
CA LYS A 525 6.72 20.15 18.75
C LYS A 525 6.85 21.65 18.48
N THR A 526 7.89 22.05 17.76
CA THR A 526 8.13 23.43 17.33
C THR A 526 8.08 23.55 15.80
N THR A 527 7.92 24.77 15.29
CA THR A 527 8.03 25.04 13.84
C THR A 527 9.50 25.13 13.44
N PRO A 528 10.00 24.31 12.50
CA PRO A 528 11.39 24.33 12.07
C PRO A 528 11.84 25.71 11.54
N GLN A 529 13.08 26.10 11.84
CA GLN A 529 13.70 27.35 11.40
C GLN A 529 14.72 27.13 10.28
N TRP A 530 14.19 26.81 9.09
CA TRP A 530 14.97 26.46 7.89
C TRP A 530 16.07 27.47 7.52
N LYS A 531 17.19 26.96 6.99
CA LYS A 531 18.35 27.72 6.51
C LYS A 531 18.74 27.21 5.11
N PRO A 532 18.47 27.97 4.04
CA PRO A 532 17.78 29.27 4.01
C PRO A 532 16.27 29.17 4.30
N LYS A 533 15.64 30.31 4.61
CA LYS A 533 14.23 30.40 5.02
C LYS A 533 13.20 30.27 3.88
N SER A 534 13.60 30.44 2.63
CA SER A 534 12.69 30.53 1.48
C SER A 534 13.32 30.05 0.16
N LEU A 535 12.49 29.66 -0.81
CA LEU A 535 12.90 29.01 -2.05
C LEU A 535 13.66 29.91 -3.04
N ASP A 536 13.52 31.23 -2.90
CA ASP A 536 14.26 32.27 -3.63
C ASP A 536 15.66 32.57 -3.04
N LYS A 537 16.04 31.84 -1.98
CA LYS A 537 17.32 31.96 -1.29
C LYS A 537 18.16 30.69 -1.34
N VAL A 538 17.68 29.65 -2.04
CA VAL A 538 18.48 28.47 -2.43
C VAL A 538 18.92 28.69 -3.87
N THR A 539 20.22 28.81 -4.10
CA THR A 539 20.80 28.91 -5.45
C THR A 539 20.97 27.53 -6.08
N ASP A 540 21.12 27.45 -7.40
CA ASP A 540 21.37 26.17 -8.06
C ASP A 540 22.74 25.57 -7.66
N ALA A 541 23.71 26.40 -7.28
CA ALA A 541 25.00 25.97 -6.72
C ALA A 541 24.87 25.31 -5.33
N ASP A 542 23.94 25.81 -4.48
CA ASP A 542 23.60 25.16 -3.21
C ASP A 542 23.00 23.77 -3.45
N VAL A 543 22.24 23.61 -4.54
CA VAL A 543 21.67 22.31 -4.96
C VAL A 543 22.74 21.40 -5.55
N ASP A 544 23.63 21.91 -6.42
CA ASP A 544 24.75 21.15 -7.02
C ASP A 544 25.63 20.49 -5.94
N ALA A 545 25.84 21.15 -4.80
CA ALA A 545 26.62 20.62 -3.69
C ALA A 545 26.10 19.26 -3.16
N PHE A 546 24.79 18.98 -3.26
CA PHE A 546 24.20 17.69 -2.88
C PHE A 546 24.51 16.55 -3.86
N PHE A 547 24.77 16.87 -5.12
CA PHE A 547 25.12 15.92 -6.19
C PHE A 547 26.64 15.86 -6.42
N ALA A 548 27.40 16.80 -5.85
CA ALA A 548 28.86 16.89 -5.92
C ALA A 548 29.57 15.83 -5.04
N GLY A 549 29.72 14.62 -5.59
CA GLY A 549 30.56 13.55 -5.05
C GLY A 549 30.64 12.34 -5.99
N GLN A 550 31.74 11.60 -5.94
CA GLN A 550 31.84 10.33 -6.69
C GLN A 550 30.96 9.26 -6.02
N PRO A 551 30.00 8.62 -6.71
CA PRO A 551 29.12 7.63 -6.10
C PRO A 551 29.88 6.31 -5.82
N SER A 552 30.40 6.18 -4.60
CA SER A 552 31.35 5.12 -4.19
C SER A 552 30.76 4.00 -3.34
N LEU A 553 29.44 4.02 -3.06
CA LEU A 553 28.81 2.99 -2.23
C LEU A 553 28.96 1.60 -2.88
N GLU A 554 29.64 0.71 -2.15
CA GLU A 554 29.72 -0.71 -2.47
C GLU A 554 28.39 -1.38 -2.14
N LEU A 555 27.66 -1.85 -3.15
CA LEU A 555 26.36 -2.49 -2.98
C LEU A 555 26.50 -3.99 -2.69
N LEU A 556 25.56 -4.55 -1.94
CA LEU A 556 25.52 -5.99 -1.67
C LEU A 556 24.83 -6.73 -2.82
N ASN A 557 25.57 -7.64 -3.45
CA ASN A 557 25.02 -8.67 -4.32
C ASN A 557 24.67 -9.93 -3.51
N THR A 558 23.67 -10.69 -3.96
CA THR A 558 23.44 -12.05 -3.46
C THR A 558 24.37 -13.04 -4.17
N GLU A 559 24.93 -14.00 -3.42
CA GLU A 559 25.90 -14.95 -3.97
C GLU A 559 25.31 -15.81 -5.11
N GLY A 560 26.16 -16.15 -6.08
CA GLY A 560 25.79 -16.87 -7.30
C GLY A 560 25.71 -15.98 -8.56
N LYS A 561 25.83 -14.66 -8.43
CA LYS A 561 26.05 -13.74 -9.56
C LYS A 561 27.39 -13.03 -9.44
N ALA A 562 28.18 -13.09 -10.52
CA ALA A 562 29.42 -12.32 -10.66
C ALA A 562 29.16 -10.86 -11.06
N GLU A 563 27.99 -10.57 -11.63
CA GLU A 563 27.59 -9.25 -12.10
C GLU A 563 26.52 -8.62 -11.19
N GLU A 564 26.59 -7.29 -11.07
CA GLU A 564 25.61 -6.47 -10.36
C GLU A 564 24.24 -6.53 -11.05
N ILE A 565 23.16 -6.70 -10.28
CA ILE A 565 21.80 -6.67 -10.83
C ILE A 565 21.39 -5.22 -11.09
N ARG A 566 21.27 -4.86 -12.37
CA ARG A 566 20.91 -3.52 -12.83
C ARG A 566 19.68 -3.57 -13.72
N TYR A 567 18.71 -2.69 -13.47
CA TYR A 567 17.51 -2.55 -14.29
C TYR A 567 16.98 -1.11 -14.24
N LYS A 568 16.43 -0.62 -15.37
CA LYS A 568 15.86 0.73 -15.50
C LYS A 568 14.34 0.81 -15.24
N ASP A 569 13.68 -0.32 -15.07
CA ASP A 569 12.29 -0.44 -14.58
C ASP A 569 12.14 -1.80 -13.88
N TYR A 570 11.18 -1.93 -12.96
CA TYR A 570 11.03 -3.12 -12.13
C TYR A 570 10.66 -4.36 -12.98
N PRO A 571 11.47 -5.44 -12.98
CA PRO A 571 11.20 -6.64 -13.80
C PRO A 571 9.95 -7.41 -13.35
N HIS A 572 9.47 -7.13 -12.14
CA HIS A 572 8.27 -7.73 -11.54
C HIS A 572 7.03 -6.80 -11.62
N ALA A 573 7.06 -5.72 -12.41
CA ALA A 573 5.98 -4.73 -12.49
C ALA A 573 4.58 -5.33 -12.79
N TRP A 574 4.55 -6.46 -13.49
CA TRP A 574 3.34 -7.21 -13.87
C TRP A 574 2.52 -7.77 -12.69
N THR A 575 3.05 -7.77 -11.46
CA THR A 575 2.34 -8.25 -10.25
C THR A 575 1.31 -7.26 -9.71
N GLY A 576 1.38 -5.99 -10.13
CA GLY A 576 0.47 -4.92 -9.71
C GLY A 576 -0.75 -4.73 -10.62
N LEU A 577 -1.34 -3.54 -10.57
CA LEU A 577 -2.34 -3.10 -11.54
C LEU A 577 -1.66 -2.62 -12.84
N PRO A 578 -2.34 -2.69 -14.01
CA PRO A 578 -1.84 -2.13 -15.26
C PRO A 578 -1.47 -0.64 -15.12
N ARG A 579 -0.28 -0.25 -15.59
CA ARG A 579 0.17 1.14 -15.55
C ARG A 579 -0.50 1.98 -16.64
N GLU A 580 -0.57 3.28 -16.43
CA GLU A 580 -1.21 4.23 -17.36
C GLU A 580 -0.63 4.11 -18.77
N ARG A 581 0.70 4.07 -18.91
CA ARG A 581 1.40 3.85 -20.19
C ARG A 581 1.00 2.56 -20.93
N GLU A 582 0.63 1.51 -20.20
CA GLU A 582 0.26 0.21 -20.78
C GLU A 582 -1.18 0.25 -21.31
N VAL A 583 -2.08 0.91 -20.58
CA VAL A 583 -3.47 1.17 -20.99
C VAL A 583 -3.52 2.11 -22.20
N LEU A 584 -2.85 3.25 -22.15
CA LEU A 584 -2.78 4.18 -23.30
C LEU A 584 -2.06 3.54 -24.49
N GLY A 585 -1.01 2.76 -24.23
CA GLY A 585 -0.32 1.95 -25.24
C GLY A 585 -1.16 0.82 -25.82
N HIS A 586 -2.23 0.37 -25.17
CA HIS A 586 -3.22 -0.54 -25.77
C HIS A 586 -4.15 0.22 -26.71
N VAL A 587 -4.78 1.30 -26.24
CA VAL A 587 -5.74 2.12 -27.02
C VAL A 587 -5.09 2.76 -28.26
N ASN A 588 -3.83 3.20 -28.17
CA ASN A 588 -3.13 3.76 -29.33
C ASN A 588 -2.77 2.73 -30.41
N ARG A 589 -2.82 1.43 -30.10
CA ARG A 589 -2.56 0.32 -31.06
C ARG A 589 -3.83 -0.38 -31.52
N ASN A 590 -4.91 -0.35 -30.73
CA ASN A 590 -6.15 -1.06 -31.00
C ASN A 590 -7.31 -0.07 -30.98
N ARG A 591 -8.05 0.05 -32.09
CA ARG A 591 -9.27 0.87 -32.14
C ARG A 591 -10.41 0.14 -31.40
N CYS A 592 -10.48 0.34 -30.09
CA CYS A 592 -11.42 -0.32 -29.18
C CYS A 592 -12.31 0.68 -28.44
N THR A 593 -13.45 0.20 -27.96
CA THR A 593 -14.32 0.88 -26.98
C THR A 593 -13.72 0.85 -25.58
N MET A 594 -14.27 1.65 -24.65
CA MET A 594 -13.90 1.56 -23.23
C MET A 594 -14.18 0.17 -22.65
N LYS A 595 -15.29 -0.46 -23.06
CA LYS A 595 -15.68 -1.80 -22.61
C LYS A 595 -14.64 -2.85 -23.02
N GLU A 596 -14.25 -2.88 -24.29
CA GLU A 596 -13.28 -3.86 -24.81
C GLU A 596 -11.90 -3.69 -24.17
N ALA A 597 -11.45 -2.44 -23.94
CA ALA A 597 -10.20 -2.18 -23.24
C ALA A 597 -10.23 -2.68 -21.78
N VAL A 598 -11.33 -2.46 -21.06
CA VAL A 598 -11.53 -2.95 -19.69
C VAL A 598 -11.58 -4.49 -19.67
N GLU A 599 -12.35 -5.12 -20.56
CA GLU A 599 -12.45 -6.58 -20.66
C GLU A 599 -11.09 -7.22 -21.00
N PHE A 600 -10.32 -6.61 -21.92
CA PHE A 600 -8.95 -7.01 -22.23
C PHE A 600 -8.06 -7.03 -20.98
N PHE A 601 -8.00 -5.92 -20.23
CA PHE A 601 -7.10 -5.82 -19.07
C PHE A 601 -7.53 -6.70 -17.89
N VAL A 602 -8.84 -6.85 -17.65
CA VAL A 602 -9.37 -7.77 -16.62
C VAL A 602 -8.99 -9.22 -16.95
N GLN A 603 -9.14 -9.65 -18.21
CA GLN A 603 -8.74 -11.00 -18.64
C GLN A 603 -7.22 -11.20 -18.56
N HIS A 604 -6.41 -10.26 -19.04
CA HIS A 604 -4.94 -10.36 -19.01
C HIS A 604 -4.38 -10.32 -17.58
N SER A 605 -5.08 -9.70 -16.64
CA SER A 605 -4.72 -9.67 -15.22
C SER A 605 -5.31 -10.85 -14.42
N GLY A 606 -5.83 -11.88 -15.10
CA GLY A 606 -6.40 -13.07 -14.45
C GLY A 606 -7.62 -12.81 -13.55
N GLY A 607 -8.32 -11.68 -13.73
CA GLY A 607 -9.41 -11.25 -12.87
C GLY A 607 -8.99 -10.47 -11.61
N LYS A 608 -7.72 -10.04 -11.48
CA LYS A 608 -7.24 -9.18 -10.37
C LYS A 608 -8.22 -8.03 -10.09
N GLN A 609 -8.66 -7.94 -8.84
CA GLN A 609 -9.53 -6.87 -8.32
C GLN A 609 -8.92 -5.47 -8.52
N GLY A 610 -9.75 -4.43 -8.66
CA GLY A 610 -9.27 -3.05 -8.83
C GLY A 610 -8.78 -2.71 -10.25
N VAL A 611 -8.55 -3.70 -11.12
CA VAL A 611 -8.11 -3.48 -12.52
C VAL A 611 -9.17 -2.76 -13.33
N LYS A 612 -10.44 -3.14 -13.19
CA LYS A 612 -11.56 -2.48 -13.87
C LYS A 612 -11.60 -0.99 -13.51
N GLU A 613 -11.63 -0.70 -12.22
CA GLU A 613 -11.78 0.65 -11.65
C GLU A 613 -10.59 1.55 -12.04
N LYS A 614 -9.37 0.98 -12.03
CA LYS A 614 -8.13 1.63 -12.46
C LYS A 614 -8.11 1.95 -13.96
N VAL A 615 -8.51 0.99 -14.81
CA VAL A 615 -8.54 1.18 -16.27
C VAL A 615 -9.64 2.16 -16.66
N GLU A 616 -10.83 2.07 -16.07
CA GLU A 616 -11.91 3.04 -16.29
C GLU A 616 -11.50 4.47 -15.89
N GLU A 617 -10.76 4.67 -14.79
CA GLU A 617 -10.23 5.98 -14.40
C GLU A 617 -9.25 6.53 -15.45
N ILE A 618 -8.25 5.73 -15.85
CA ILE A 618 -7.26 6.13 -16.85
C ILE A 618 -7.94 6.55 -18.15
N LEU A 619 -8.90 5.75 -18.63
CA LEU A 619 -9.58 6.01 -19.89
C LEU A 619 -10.46 7.26 -19.82
N ARG A 620 -11.24 7.47 -18.74
CA ARG A 620 -12.00 8.72 -18.53
C ARG A 620 -11.09 9.96 -18.53
N ARG A 621 -9.92 9.86 -17.90
CA ARG A 621 -8.95 10.97 -17.78
C ARG A 621 -8.14 11.24 -19.05
N LYS A 622 -7.80 10.23 -19.84
CA LYS A 622 -6.81 10.32 -20.95
C LYS A 622 -7.32 9.90 -22.34
N ALA A 623 -8.59 9.50 -22.47
CA ALA A 623 -9.23 9.27 -23.77
C ALA A 623 -10.56 10.03 -23.89
N ASP A 624 -10.93 10.34 -25.12
CA ASP A 624 -12.28 10.73 -25.54
C ASP A 624 -12.92 9.58 -26.32
N GLU A 625 -14.25 9.53 -26.33
CA GLU A 625 -15.04 8.53 -27.04
C GLU A 625 -15.70 9.16 -28.27
N SER A 626 -15.46 8.58 -29.45
CA SER A 626 -16.06 9.04 -30.70
C SER A 626 -17.53 8.61 -30.83
N GLU A 627 -18.28 9.17 -31.79
CA GLU A 627 -19.67 8.78 -32.10
C GLU A 627 -19.84 7.27 -32.37
N SER A 628 -18.76 6.57 -32.73
CA SER A 628 -18.72 5.12 -32.95
C SER A 628 -18.40 4.28 -31.69
N GLY A 629 -18.27 4.90 -30.52
CA GLY A 629 -17.79 4.27 -29.28
C GLY A 629 -16.28 3.98 -29.26
N ALA A 630 -15.57 4.12 -30.38
CA ALA A 630 -14.13 3.92 -30.44
C ALA A 630 -13.39 5.06 -29.69
N LEU A 631 -12.45 4.69 -28.83
CA LEU A 631 -11.63 5.62 -28.06
C LEU A 631 -10.51 6.25 -28.89
N THR A 632 -10.22 7.52 -28.60
CA THR A 632 -9.06 8.26 -29.08
C THR A 632 -8.36 8.95 -27.92
N LEU A 633 -7.03 8.95 -27.90
CA LEU A 633 -6.29 9.58 -26.80
C LEU A 633 -6.39 11.11 -26.82
N LYS A 634 -6.56 11.68 -25.63
CA LYS A 634 -6.41 13.12 -25.37
C LYS A 634 -4.97 13.55 -25.65
N ARG A 635 -4.81 14.77 -26.17
CA ARG A 635 -3.50 15.39 -26.42
C ARG A 635 -2.90 15.98 -25.15
#